data_AF-A0A6V7UP01-F1
#
_entry.id   AF-A0A6V7UP01-F1
#
_cell.length_a   1.000
_cell.length_b   1.000
_cell.length_c   1.000
_cell.angle_alpha   90.00
_cell.angle_beta   90.00
_cell.angle_gamma   90.00
#
_symmetry.space_group_name_H-M   'P 1'
#
loop_
_entity.id
_entity.type
_entity.pdbx_description
1 polymer ?
#
loop_
_entity_poly.entity_id
_entity_poly.type
_entity_poly.pdbx_seq_one_letter_code
_entity_poly.pdbx_strand_id
1 'polypeptide(L)'
;MSEEKMSKFLEDYCYDLDEQFFIERSSQSKQLAIVRVQQIVNSIKTHGIGILDPLINTSYKYMRSQFQLLSRCLSDEKLKSTLIREICFYRDSIDQLEQMYPMERAEKMTNSLKRYCHKIGGGPSLNIIERLRILIVRIGNMIGLLRMFRSGILETFAPNITFGFKHKELMSDLINNFDKNSIQNNCAKLCDKISSNITGYLTSNNDSIELLTSMFAREFRGNNKFAHLRDFFILIPTLMSVQIEFISKCRARLSNKKISLNEDLAVAGSFNEQFIFVEDGFSIGIAYVLTLLNQQFFFNSLNWFDSVFNKIHSEVIKCKNEQKLALKAKDESLARLLALKQSQLNEQLEEFKRLMYSLNSALTFLQAMKFVMKY
;
A
#
# COMPACT_ATOMS: atom_id res chain seq x y z
N MET A 1 15.81 11.43 11.46
CA MET A 1 14.92 10.55 12.26
C MET A 1 15.68 9.25 12.54
N SER A 2 15.70 8.75 13.79
CA SER A 2 16.31 7.44 14.09
C SER A 2 15.42 6.29 13.61
N GLU A 3 16.00 5.09 13.42
CA GLU A 3 15.28 3.91 12.93
C GLU A 3 14.08 3.52 13.82
N GLU A 4 14.23 3.59 15.14
CA GLU A 4 13.13 3.33 16.08
C GLU A 4 11.98 4.34 15.94
N LYS A 5 12.31 5.64 15.75
CA LYS A 5 11.29 6.68 15.57
C LYS A 5 10.55 6.51 14.23
N MET A 6 11.25 6.10 13.17
CA MET A 6 10.65 5.74 11.89
C MET A 6 9.69 4.55 12.04
N SER A 7 10.15 3.48 12.71
CA SER A 7 9.34 2.29 12.92
C SER A 7 8.07 2.62 13.68
N LYS A 8 8.18 3.40 14.76
CA LYS A 8 7.03 3.83 15.54
C LYS A 8 6.07 4.69 14.71
N PHE A 9 6.57 5.62 13.91
CA PHE A 9 5.73 6.43 13.02
C PHE A 9 4.94 5.57 12.02
N LEU A 10 5.58 4.59 11.38
CA LEU A 10 4.92 3.71 10.40
C LEU A 10 3.92 2.73 11.05
N GLU A 11 4.04 2.50 12.35
CA GLU A 11 3.12 1.70 13.16
C GLU A 11 1.94 2.51 13.70
N ASP A 12 2.16 3.77 14.06
CA ASP A 12 1.15 4.63 14.69
C ASP A 12 0.31 5.40 13.66
N TYR A 13 0.75 5.50 12.40
CA TYR A 13 0.08 6.27 11.34
C TYR A 13 -0.37 5.40 10.16
N CYS A 14 -1.49 5.79 9.56
CA CYS A 14 -1.99 5.27 8.29
C CYS A 14 -1.72 6.27 7.15
N TYR A 15 -1.38 5.76 5.97
CA TYR A 15 -1.18 6.57 4.78
C TYR A 15 -2.42 6.57 3.88
N ASP A 16 -2.76 7.75 3.36
CA ASP A 16 -3.75 7.99 2.30
C ASP A 16 -3.05 8.21 0.96
N LEU A 17 -3.40 7.42 -0.05
CA LEU A 17 -2.75 7.45 -1.36
C LEU A 17 -3.16 8.65 -2.20
N ASP A 18 -4.41 9.09 -2.08
CA ASP A 18 -5.04 10.06 -2.97
C ASP A 18 -4.66 11.49 -2.56
N GLU A 19 -4.84 11.81 -1.28
CA GLU A 19 -4.56 13.12 -0.69
C GLU A 19 -3.12 13.24 -0.15
N GLN A 20 -2.36 12.14 -0.16
CA GLN A 20 -0.95 12.08 0.25
C GLN A 20 -0.69 12.64 1.65
N PHE A 21 -1.41 12.14 2.65
CA PHE A 21 -1.15 12.45 4.05
C PHE A 21 -1.05 11.20 4.92
N PHE A 22 -0.39 11.35 6.06
CA PHE A 22 -0.49 10.39 7.15
C PHE A 22 -1.43 10.89 8.21
N ILE A 23 -2.14 9.96 8.83
CA ILE A 23 -3.03 10.23 9.94
C ILE A 23 -2.84 9.22 11.06
N GLU A 24 -2.83 9.73 12.27
CA GLU A 24 -2.65 8.93 13.48
C GLU A 24 -3.80 7.92 13.66
N ARG A 25 -3.46 6.66 13.96
CA ARG A 25 -4.42 5.57 14.17
C ARG A 25 -5.18 5.72 15.48
N SER A 26 -4.52 6.21 16.52
CA SER A 26 -5.14 6.55 17.79
C SER A 26 -4.37 7.67 18.47
N SER A 27 -5.10 8.60 19.06
CA SER A 27 -4.55 9.60 19.95
C SER A 27 -5.07 9.39 21.36
N GLN A 28 -4.27 9.79 22.36
CA GLN A 28 -4.77 10.01 23.72
C GLN A 28 -5.67 11.25 23.78
N SER A 29 -5.56 12.13 22.79
CA SER A 29 -6.39 13.33 22.67
C SER A 29 -7.67 13.05 21.88
N LYS A 30 -8.66 13.96 21.95
CA LYS A 30 -9.89 13.88 21.13
C LYS A 30 -9.64 14.18 19.65
N GLN A 31 -8.41 14.52 19.26
CA GLN A 31 -8.03 14.91 17.91
C GLN A 31 -6.96 13.95 17.39
N LEU A 32 -6.98 13.65 16.08
CA LEU A 32 -5.95 12.84 15.44
C LEU A 32 -4.93 13.74 14.77
N ALA A 33 -3.64 13.45 14.94
CA ALA A 33 -2.59 14.18 14.24
C ALA A 33 -2.57 13.83 12.74
N ILE A 34 -2.41 14.84 11.88
CA ILE A 34 -2.27 14.68 10.44
C ILE A 34 -0.91 15.24 10.01
N VAL A 35 -0.15 14.43 9.27
CA VAL A 35 1.10 14.83 8.63
C VAL A 35 0.88 14.97 7.14
N ARG A 36 1.05 16.18 6.61
CA ARG A 36 0.86 16.51 5.19
C ARG A 36 2.18 16.86 4.51
N VAL A 37 2.17 16.87 3.19
CA VAL A 37 3.32 17.27 2.35
C VAL A 37 3.86 18.64 2.75
N GLN A 38 3.01 19.62 3.14
CA GLN A 38 3.48 20.94 3.54
C GLN A 38 4.43 20.93 4.75
N GLN A 39 4.27 19.99 5.69
CA GLN A 39 5.19 19.87 6.83
C GLN A 39 6.58 19.40 6.37
N ILE A 40 6.63 18.53 5.36
CA ILE A 40 7.89 18.10 4.73
C ILE A 40 8.52 19.28 3.97
N VAL A 41 7.73 20.04 3.21
CA VAL A 41 8.18 21.25 2.52
C VAL A 41 8.83 22.23 3.50
N ASN A 42 8.17 22.49 4.63
CA ASN A 42 8.72 23.37 5.66
C ASN A 42 10.03 22.83 6.24
N SER A 43 10.12 21.52 6.48
CA SER A 43 11.35 20.88 6.96
C SER A 43 12.51 20.99 5.95
N ILE A 44 12.24 20.83 4.65
CA ILE A 44 13.23 21.00 3.60
C ILE A 44 13.67 22.47 3.51
N LYS A 45 12.74 23.42 3.64
CA LYS A 45 13.05 24.85 3.66
C LYS A 45 13.92 25.26 4.85
N THR A 46 13.74 24.63 6.02
CA THR A 46 14.52 24.97 7.22
C THR A 46 15.86 24.23 7.31
N HIS A 47 15.90 22.95 6.96
CA HIS A 47 17.08 22.09 7.15
C HIS A 47 17.83 21.76 5.85
N GLY A 48 17.31 22.20 4.70
CA GLY A 48 17.85 21.89 3.40
C GLY A 48 17.54 20.47 2.93
N ILE A 49 17.91 20.18 1.67
CA ILE A 49 17.67 18.86 1.05
C ILE A 49 18.54 17.74 1.63
N GLY A 50 19.60 18.07 2.38
CA GLY A 50 20.50 17.09 3.01
C GLY A 50 19.82 16.16 4.03
N ILE A 51 18.57 16.43 4.40
CA ILE A 51 17.74 15.50 5.20
C ILE A 51 17.37 14.22 4.44
N LEU A 52 17.51 14.21 3.10
CA LEU A 52 17.11 13.12 2.23
C LEU A 52 18.04 11.90 2.35
N ASP A 53 19.37 12.08 2.36
CA ASP A 53 20.30 10.94 2.41
C ASP A 53 20.15 10.11 3.69
N PRO A 54 20.06 10.71 4.90
CA PRO A 54 19.76 9.97 6.11
C PRO A 54 18.39 9.28 6.06
N LEU A 55 17.40 9.90 5.42
CA LEU A 55 16.07 9.32 5.23
C LEU A 55 16.14 8.06 4.35
N ILE A 56 16.77 8.14 3.18
CA ILE A 56 16.92 7.00 2.25
C ILE A 56 17.67 5.86 2.94
N ASN A 57 18.75 6.16 3.65
CA ASN A 57 19.53 5.16 4.39
C ASN A 57 18.71 4.48 5.50
N THR A 58 17.93 5.25 6.25
CA THR A 58 17.05 4.70 7.30
C THR A 58 15.93 3.87 6.68
N SER A 59 15.38 4.32 5.56
CA SER A 59 14.34 3.62 4.79
C SER A 59 14.87 2.28 4.27
N TYR A 60 16.09 2.24 3.75
CA TYR A 60 16.74 1.00 3.32
C TYR A 60 16.88 -0.01 4.47
N LYS A 61 17.38 0.43 5.63
CA LYS A 61 17.52 -0.44 6.83
C LYS A 61 16.18 -1.00 7.28
N TYR A 62 15.17 -0.13 7.37
CA TYR A 62 13.81 -0.51 7.74
C TYR A 62 13.22 -1.53 6.76
N MET A 63 13.27 -1.24 5.45
CA MET A 63 12.75 -2.13 4.39
C MET A 63 13.46 -3.49 4.40
N ARG A 64 14.79 -3.51 4.62
CA ARG A 64 15.55 -4.75 4.74
C ARG A 64 15.05 -5.60 5.91
N SER A 65 14.82 -5.00 7.07
CA SER A 65 14.21 -5.65 8.23
C SER A 65 12.83 -6.23 7.90
N GLN A 66 11.95 -5.44 7.26
CA GLN A 66 10.61 -5.91 6.89
C GLN A 66 10.67 -7.06 5.87
N PHE A 67 11.55 -7.00 4.88
CA PHE A 67 11.70 -8.08 3.90
C PHE A 67 12.30 -9.36 4.49
N GLN A 68 13.18 -9.25 5.49
CA GLN A 68 13.66 -10.42 6.22
C GLN A 68 12.52 -11.11 6.98
N LEU A 69 11.62 -10.32 7.58
CA LEU A 69 10.40 -10.85 8.22
C LEU A 69 9.46 -11.48 7.19
N LEU A 70 9.28 -10.85 6.03
CA LEU A 70 8.45 -11.36 4.94
C LEU A 70 8.97 -12.70 4.45
N SER A 71 10.27 -12.76 4.18
CA SER A 71 10.95 -13.97 3.75
C SER A 71 10.83 -15.07 4.79
N ARG A 72 11.05 -14.76 6.09
CA ARG A 72 10.92 -15.75 7.17
C ARG A 72 9.50 -16.31 7.26
N CYS A 73 8.49 -15.47 7.15
CA CYS A 73 7.09 -15.91 7.18
C CYS A 73 6.76 -16.80 5.98
N LEU A 74 7.22 -16.45 4.77
CA LEU A 74 6.98 -17.22 3.55
C LEU A 74 7.81 -18.51 3.46
N SER A 75 8.93 -18.60 4.19
CA SER A 75 9.70 -19.84 4.32
C SER A 75 9.07 -20.87 5.26
N ASP A 76 8.03 -20.51 6.03
CA ASP A 76 7.32 -21.44 6.91
C ASP A 76 6.75 -22.61 6.08
N GLU A 77 7.09 -23.85 6.47
CA GLU A 77 6.72 -25.07 5.74
C GLU A 77 5.21 -25.21 5.55
N LYS A 78 4.42 -24.82 6.55
CA LYS A 78 2.96 -24.92 6.48
C LYS A 78 2.38 -23.91 5.49
N LEU A 79 2.91 -22.69 5.48
CA LEU A 79 2.49 -21.68 4.52
C LEU A 79 2.91 -22.10 3.11
N LYS A 80 4.19 -22.44 2.92
CA LYS A 80 4.74 -22.88 1.63
C LYS A 80 3.98 -24.07 1.03
N SER A 81 3.74 -25.12 1.81
CA SER A 81 2.98 -26.29 1.34
C SER A 81 1.52 -25.98 1.00
N THR A 82 0.92 -24.98 1.65
CA THR A 82 -0.43 -24.50 1.31
C THR A 82 -0.41 -23.73 0.00
N LEU A 83 0.54 -22.82 -0.20
CA LEU A 83 0.69 -22.06 -1.44
C LEU A 83 0.93 -22.98 -2.64
N ILE A 84 1.82 -23.97 -2.51
CA ILE A 84 2.08 -24.95 -3.58
C ILE A 84 0.81 -25.73 -3.93
N ARG A 85 0.03 -26.17 -2.93
CA ARG A 85 -1.24 -26.87 -3.18
C ARG A 85 -2.25 -26.00 -3.92
N GLU A 86 -2.35 -24.72 -3.59
CA GLU A 86 -3.24 -23.79 -4.30
C GLU A 86 -2.75 -23.51 -5.73
N ILE A 87 -1.44 -23.41 -5.95
CA ILE A 87 -0.86 -23.24 -7.29
C ILE A 87 -1.16 -24.47 -8.16
N CYS A 88 -0.95 -25.68 -7.65
CA CYS A 88 -1.27 -26.91 -8.39
C CYS A 88 -2.77 -26.96 -8.71
N PHE A 89 -3.63 -26.73 -7.72
CA PHE A 89 -5.07 -26.70 -7.93
C PHE A 89 -5.49 -25.70 -9.01
N TYR A 90 -4.98 -24.46 -8.92
CA TYR A 90 -5.30 -23.43 -9.90
C TYR A 90 -4.86 -23.85 -11.29
N ARG A 91 -3.62 -24.34 -11.44
CA ARG A 91 -3.07 -24.82 -12.71
C ARG A 91 -3.87 -25.98 -13.31
N ASP A 92 -4.31 -26.92 -12.48
CA ASP A 92 -5.05 -28.11 -12.94
C ASP A 92 -6.50 -27.79 -13.32
N SER A 93 -7.05 -26.69 -12.80
CA SER A 93 -8.47 -26.34 -12.93
C SER A 93 -8.72 -25.06 -13.75
N ILE A 94 -7.70 -24.50 -14.43
CA ILE A 94 -7.80 -23.21 -15.14
C ILE A 94 -9.00 -23.17 -16.10
N ASP A 95 -9.17 -24.20 -16.92
CA ASP A 95 -10.21 -24.25 -17.96
C ASP A 95 -11.62 -24.34 -17.36
N GLN A 96 -11.78 -25.10 -16.27
CA GLN A 96 -13.07 -25.26 -15.58
C GLN A 96 -13.47 -24.00 -14.79
N LEU A 97 -12.49 -23.23 -14.36
CA LEU A 97 -12.68 -22.04 -13.54
C LEU A 97 -12.87 -20.77 -14.38
N GLU A 98 -12.88 -20.86 -15.71
CA GLU A 98 -12.89 -19.71 -16.61
C GLU A 98 -11.77 -18.72 -16.25
N GLN A 99 -10.61 -19.24 -15.84
CA GLN A 99 -9.45 -18.47 -15.36
C GLN A 99 -9.70 -17.59 -14.11
N MET A 100 -10.77 -17.83 -13.34
CA MET A 100 -11.09 -17.08 -12.12
C MET A 100 -10.77 -17.88 -10.86
N TYR A 101 -9.84 -17.41 -10.03
CA TYR A 101 -9.50 -18.06 -8.76
C TYR A 101 -10.65 -17.95 -7.75
N PRO A 102 -11.24 -19.06 -7.26
CA PRO A 102 -12.48 -19.02 -6.48
C PRO A 102 -12.35 -18.36 -5.12
N MET A 103 -13.29 -17.45 -4.80
CA MET A 103 -13.40 -16.81 -3.48
C MET A 103 -13.51 -17.82 -2.33
N GLU A 104 -14.29 -18.88 -2.49
CA GLU A 104 -14.47 -19.91 -1.45
C GLU A 104 -13.16 -20.63 -1.07
N ARG A 105 -12.24 -20.79 -2.05
CA ARG A 105 -10.92 -21.38 -1.80
C ARG A 105 -10.04 -20.42 -1.00
N ALA A 106 -10.04 -19.14 -1.36
CA ALA A 106 -9.33 -18.11 -0.60
C ALA A 106 -9.82 -18.04 0.87
N GLU A 107 -11.13 -18.18 1.10
CA GLU A 107 -11.71 -18.21 2.45
C GLU A 107 -11.32 -19.47 3.23
N LYS A 108 -11.34 -20.65 2.59
CA LYS A 108 -10.87 -21.91 3.20
C LYS A 108 -9.40 -21.83 3.59
N MET A 109 -8.57 -21.30 2.69
CA MET A 109 -7.15 -21.05 2.96
C MET A 109 -7.00 -20.06 4.13
N THR A 110 -7.73 -18.95 4.12
CA THR A 110 -7.73 -17.94 5.19
C THR A 110 -8.04 -18.58 6.55
N ASN A 111 -9.12 -19.36 6.62
CA ASN A 111 -9.54 -20.02 7.86
C ASN A 111 -8.51 -21.06 8.34
N SER A 112 -7.89 -21.80 7.41
CA SER A 112 -6.84 -22.77 7.75
C SER A 112 -5.58 -22.09 8.33
N LEU A 113 -5.22 -20.92 7.81
CA LEU A 113 -4.03 -20.18 8.19
C LEU A 113 -4.27 -19.30 9.44
N LYS A 114 -5.49 -18.84 9.68
CA LYS A 114 -5.87 -18.19 10.95
C LYS A 114 -5.76 -19.14 12.13
N ARG A 115 -6.07 -20.43 11.95
CA ARG A 115 -5.88 -21.44 13.02
C ARG A 115 -4.41 -21.69 13.34
N TYR A 116 -3.49 -21.21 12.51
CA TYR A 116 -2.05 -21.36 12.71
C TYR A 116 -1.45 -20.11 13.33
N CYS A 117 -1.31 -20.15 14.65
CA CYS A 117 -0.61 -19.13 15.44
C CYS A 117 0.85 -19.55 15.62
N HIS A 118 1.78 -18.85 15.00
CA HIS A 118 3.19 -19.03 15.34
C HIS A 118 3.53 -18.09 16.51
N LYS A 119 3.74 -18.65 17.70
CA LYS A 119 4.28 -17.89 18.85
C LYS A 119 5.78 -17.68 18.64
N ILE A 120 6.17 -16.61 17.95
CA ILE A 120 7.54 -16.09 18.07
C ILE A 120 7.58 -15.23 19.34
N GLY A 121 8.48 -15.55 20.26
CA GLY A 121 8.51 -15.04 21.63
C GLY A 121 8.35 -13.52 21.79
N GLY A 122 7.61 -13.14 22.84
CA GLY A 122 7.52 -11.78 23.38
C GLY A 122 6.46 -10.85 22.78
N GLY A 123 5.82 -11.20 21.65
CA GLY A 123 4.74 -10.38 21.04
C GLY A 123 3.33 -10.93 21.29
N PRO A 124 2.27 -10.13 21.05
CA PRO A 124 0.90 -10.63 21.06
C PRO A 124 0.76 -11.78 20.06
N SER A 125 -0.04 -12.79 20.41
CA SER A 125 -0.22 -14.02 19.64
C SER A 125 -1.02 -13.77 18.35
N LEU A 126 -0.39 -13.10 17.39
CA LEU A 126 -0.97 -12.83 16.08
C LEU A 126 -0.77 -14.02 15.15
N ASN A 127 -1.82 -14.31 14.38
CA ASN A 127 -1.80 -15.33 13.34
C ASN A 127 -0.80 -14.96 12.24
N ILE A 128 -0.22 -15.94 11.56
CA ILE A 128 0.81 -15.69 10.52
C ILE A 128 0.29 -14.75 9.42
N ILE A 129 -0.99 -14.89 9.04
CA ILE A 129 -1.62 -14.07 8.00
C ILE A 129 -1.86 -12.64 8.45
N GLU A 130 -2.25 -12.44 9.71
CA GLU A 130 -2.44 -11.09 10.25
C GLU A 130 -1.10 -10.36 10.36
N ARG A 131 -0.05 -11.10 10.75
CA ARG A 131 1.32 -10.58 10.75
C ARG A 131 1.77 -10.19 9.34
N LEU A 132 1.48 -11.01 8.33
CA LEU A 132 1.80 -10.71 6.92
C LEU A 132 1.03 -9.50 6.41
N ARG A 133 -0.27 -9.36 6.75
CA ARG A 133 -1.07 -8.18 6.43
C ARG A 133 -0.45 -6.91 7.00
N ILE A 134 -0.18 -6.89 8.31
CA ILE A 134 0.45 -5.74 8.98
C ILE A 134 1.82 -5.42 8.37
N LEU A 135 2.61 -6.43 8.05
CA LEU A 135 3.90 -6.27 7.40
C LEU A 135 3.79 -5.59 6.03
N ILE A 136 2.80 -5.99 5.23
CA ILE A 136 2.53 -5.39 3.92
C ILE A 136 2.09 -3.94 4.07
N VAL A 137 1.22 -3.63 5.04
CA VAL A 137 0.83 -2.24 5.35
C VAL A 137 2.05 -1.40 5.71
N ARG A 138 2.95 -1.91 6.57
CA ARG A 138 4.19 -1.22 6.97
C ARG A 138 5.10 -0.94 5.79
N ILE A 139 5.28 -1.92 4.90
CA ILE A 139 6.03 -1.75 3.65
C ILE A 139 5.41 -0.65 2.80
N GLY A 140 4.08 -0.68 2.60
CA GLY A 140 3.41 0.33 1.79
C GLY A 140 3.41 1.72 2.42
N ASN A 141 3.25 1.84 3.74
CA ASN A 141 3.39 3.11 4.46
C ASN A 141 4.80 3.70 4.27
N MET A 142 5.86 2.88 4.28
CA MET A 142 7.22 3.36 4.00
C MET A 142 7.35 3.91 2.57
N ILE A 143 6.76 3.24 1.59
CA ILE A 143 6.73 3.73 0.19
C ILE A 143 5.90 5.01 0.08
N GLY A 144 4.76 5.09 0.77
CA GLY A 144 3.93 6.30 0.87
C GLY A 144 4.70 7.48 1.47
N LEU A 145 5.52 7.22 2.51
CA LEU A 145 6.38 8.24 3.10
C LEU A 145 7.43 8.74 2.10
N LEU A 146 8.14 7.83 1.42
CA LEU A 146 9.11 8.21 0.39
C LEU A 146 8.45 9.00 -0.75
N ARG A 147 7.22 8.64 -1.13
CA ARG A 147 6.42 9.37 -2.11
C ARG A 147 6.09 10.78 -1.61
N MET A 148 5.63 10.93 -0.38
CA MET A 148 5.37 12.26 0.21
C MET A 148 6.63 13.12 0.26
N PHE A 149 7.78 12.54 0.60
CA PHE A 149 9.05 13.26 0.57
C PHE A 149 9.43 13.73 -0.84
N ARG A 150 9.25 12.87 -1.85
CA ARG A 150 9.41 13.25 -3.25
C ARG A 150 8.48 14.42 -3.63
N SER A 151 7.20 14.33 -3.28
CA SER A 151 6.23 15.40 -3.52
C SER A 151 6.64 16.71 -2.84
N GLY A 152 7.08 16.65 -1.58
CA GLY A 152 7.54 17.84 -0.85
C GLY A 152 8.81 18.46 -1.42
N ILE A 153 9.73 17.64 -1.93
CA ILE A 153 10.91 18.11 -2.67
C ILE A 153 10.45 18.85 -3.93
N LEU A 154 9.62 18.22 -4.76
CA LEU A 154 9.14 18.83 -6.00
C LEU A 154 8.39 20.14 -5.73
N GLU A 155 7.54 20.19 -4.72
CA GLU A 155 6.79 21.41 -4.34
C GLU A 155 7.74 22.53 -3.86
N THR A 156 8.79 22.20 -3.12
CA THR A 156 9.77 23.19 -2.65
C THR A 156 10.51 23.86 -3.80
N PHE A 157 10.83 23.11 -4.86
CA PHE A 157 11.60 23.60 -6.00
C PHE A 157 10.74 23.93 -7.23
N ALA A 158 9.43 23.69 -7.19
CA ALA A 158 8.49 23.98 -8.28
C ALA A 158 8.59 25.43 -8.79
N PRO A 159 8.74 26.48 -7.94
CA PRO A 159 8.93 27.84 -8.41
C PRO A 159 10.19 28.01 -9.27
N ASN A 160 11.30 27.37 -8.88
CA ASN A 160 12.59 27.44 -9.60
C ASN A 160 12.52 26.69 -10.93
N ILE A 161 11.86 25.54 -10.93
CA ILE A 161 11.60 24.74 -12.13
C ILE A 161 10.73 25.54 -13.11
N THR A 162 9.61 26.09 -12.63
CA THR A 162 8.68 26.86 -13.47
C THR A 162 9.34 28.11 -14.04
N PHE A 163 10.18 28.80 -13.26
CA PHE A 163 10.96 29.94 -13.75
C PHE A 163 11.93 29.55 -14.88
N GLY A 164 12.67 28.45 -14.72
CA GLY A 164 13.60 27.94 -15.74
C GLY A 164 12.92 27.47 -17.04
N PHE A 165 11.72 26.89 -16.95
CA PHE A 165 10.97 26.43 -18.13
C PHE A 165 10.20 27.56 -18.83
N LYS A 166 9.59 28.49 -18.08
CA LYS A 166 8.76 29.56 -18.63
C LYS A 166 9.56 30.69 -19.29
N HIS A 167 10.84 30.83 -18.92
CA HIS A 167 11.73 31.86 -19.45
C HIS A 167 12.88 31.30 -20.30
N LYS A 168 12.79 30.04 -20.74
CA LYS A 168 13.85 29.41 -21.55
C LYS A 168 14.12 30.19 -22.84
N GLU A 169 13.06 30.70 -23.48
CA GLU A 169 13.12 31.58 -24.66
C GLU A 169 13.62 32.99 -24.30
N LEU A 170 13.13 33.55 -23.18
CA LEU A 170 13.52 34.87 -22.67
C LEU A 170 15.02 34.93 -22.30
N MET A 171 15.58 33.84 -21.78
CA MET A 171 17.00 33.74 -21.46
C MET A 171 17.87 33.58 -22.70
N SER A 172 17.44 32.80 -23.70
CA SER A 172 18.14 32.77 -24.99
C SER A 172 18.12 34.13 -25.69
N ASP A 173 17.00 34.86 -25.61
CA ASP A 173 16.88 36.20 -26.19
C ASP A 173 17.74 37.23 -25.46
N LEU A 174 17.80 37.18 -24.12
CA LEU A 174 18.70 38.02 -23.32
C LEU A 174 20.17 37.70 -23.64
N ILE A 175 20.55 36.43 -23.72
CA ILE A 175 21.92 35.98 -24.07
C ILE A 175 22.34 36.49 -25.46
N ASN A 176 21.40 36.59 -26.39
CA ASN A 176 21.65 37.08 -27.75
C ASN A 176 21.74 38.62 -27.83
N ASN A 177 21.12 39.35 -26.90
CA ASN A 177 21.11 40.82 -26.88
C ASN A 177 22.29 41.46 -26.14
N PHE A 178 23.06 40.68 -25.36
CA PHE A 178 24.26 41.16 -24.68
C PHE A 178 25.55 40.76 -25.42
N ASP A 179 26.60 41.58 -25.31
CA ASP A 179 27.93 41.23 -25.80
C ASP A 179 28.38 39.86 -25.27
N LYS A 180 28.98 39.05 -26.15
CA LYS A 180 29.33 37.63 -25.90
C LYS A 180 30.19 37.41 -24.64
N ASN A 181 30.96 38.41 -24.22
CA ASN A 181 31.87 38.36 -23.06
C ASN A 181 31.41 39.21 -21.87
N SER A 182 30.17 39.70 -21.86
CA SER A 182 29.64 40.46 -20.74
C SER A 182 29.44 39.58 -19.49
N ILE A 183 29.63 40.18 -18.31
CA ILE A 183 29.40 39.52 -17.00
C ILE A 183 27.96 38.99 -16.93
N GLN A 184 27.01 39.75 -17.49
CA GLN A 184 25.60 39.43 -17.55
C GLN A 184 25.36 38.10 -18.28
N ASN A 185 25.98 37.90 -19.46
CA ASN A 185 25.82 36.67 -20.24
C ASN A 185 26.43 35.44 -19.51
N ASN A 186 27.56 35.62 -18.84
CA ASN A 186 28.16 34.57 -18.01
C ASN A 186 27.31 34.20 -16.79
N CYS A 187 26.72 35.19 -16.10
CA CYS A 187 25.77 34.96 -15.01
C CYS A 187 24.49 34.26 -15.50
N ALA A 188 23.99 34.64 -16.67
CA ALA A 188 22.83 34.01 -17.30
C ALA A 188 23.08 32.52 -17.57
N LYS A 189 24.19 32.19 -18.24
CA LYS A 189 24.61 30.80 -18.51
C LYS A 189 24.83 30.00 -17.22
N LEU A 190 25.38 30.63 -16.18
CA LEU A 190 25.54 29.98 -14.87
C LEU A 190 24.17 29.64 -14.26
N CYS A 191 23.22 30.57 -14.27
CA CYS A 191 21.87 30.35 -13.77
C CYS A 191 21.15 29.23 -14.54
N ASP A 192 21.26 29.19 -15.87
CA ASP A 192 20.69 28.11 -16.68
C ASP A 192 21.32 26.76 -16.35
N LYS A 193 22.65 26.72 -16.19
CA LYS A 193 23.36 25.50 -15.80
C LYS A 193 22.94 25.02 -14.41
N ILE A 194 22.81 25.94 -13.44
CA ILE A 194 22.33 25.62 -12.09
C ILE A 194 20.89 25.13 -12.14
N SER A 195 20.01 25.80 -12.88
CA SER A 195 18.61 25.41 -13.02
C SER A 195 18.48 24.03 -13.68
N SER A 196 19.20 23.79 -14.78
CA SER A 196 19.28 22.49 -15.44
C SER A 196 19.82 21.40 -14.51
N ASN A 197 20.84 21.70 -13.71
CA ASN A 197 21.40 20.75 -12.74
C ASN A 197 20.40 20.43 -11.62
N ILE A 198 19.69 21.44 -11.11
CA ILE A 198 18.65 21.28 -10.09
C ILE A 198 17.50 20.46 -10.68
N THR A 199 17.00 20.80 -11.88
CA THR A 199 15.95 20.03 -12.56
C THR A 199 16.39 18.59 -12.82
N GLY A 200 17.61 18.37 -13.29
CA GLY A 200 18.16 17.02 -13.50
C GLY A 200 18.25 16.22 -12.19
N TYR A 201 18.75 16.83 -11.13
CA TYR A 201 18.82 16.22 -9.80
C TYR A 201 17.42 15.85 -9.26
N LEU A 202 16.43 16.73 -9.44
CA LEU A 202 15.07 16.55 -8.95
C LEU A 202 14.23 15.55 -9.76
N THR A 203 14.50 15.43 -11.07
CA THR A 203 13.72 14.58 -11.99
C THR A 203 14.31 13.19 -12.17
N SER A 204 15.63 13.03 -12.10
CA SER A 204 16.32 11.79 -12.51
C SER A 204 17.11 11.12 -11.37
N ASN A 205 17.66 11.89 -10.42
CA ASN A 205 18.55 11.34 -9.38
C ASN A 205 17.87 11.08 -8.02
N ASN A 206 16.62 11.49 -7.83
CA ASN A 206 15.90 11.40 -6.55
C ASN A 206 14.80 10.32 -6.52
N ASP A 207 14.84 9.35 -7.44
CA ASP A 207 13.94 8.19 -7.42
C ASP A 207 14.40 7.17 -6.38
N SER A 208 14.41 7.59 -5.11
CA SER A 208 14.76 6.77 -3.95
C SER A 208 13.99 5.45 -3.91
N ILE A 209 12.71 5.49 -4.29
CA ILE A 209 11.85 4.30 -4.41
C ILE A 209 12.42 3.34 -5.47
N GLU A 210 12.84 3.85 -6.62
CA GLU A 210 13.40 3.05 -7.71
C GLU A 210 14.77 2.45 -7.34
N LEU A 211 15.65 3.27 -6.75
CA LEU A 211 16.94 2.81 -6.23
C LEU A 211 16.73 1.66 -5.24
N LEU A 212 15.86 1.84 -4.24
CA LEU A 212 15.54 0.78 -3.27
C LEU A 212 14.94 -0.45 -3.97
N THR A 213 14.03 -0.25 -4.92
CA THR A 213 13.40 -1.35 -5.68
C THR A 213 14.44 -2.17 -6.44
N SER A 214 15.36 -1.51 -7.14
CA SER A 214 16.41 -2.16 -7.94
C SER A 214 17.38 -2.96 -7.07
N MET A 215 17.79 -2.39 -5.92
CA MET A 215 18.68 -3.04 -4.96
C MET A 215 18.06 -4.34 -4.42
N PHE A 216 16.82 -4.27 -3.93
CA PHE A 216 16.13 -5.43 -3.39
C PHE A 216 15.73 -6.44 -4.48
N ALA A 217 15.27 -5.98 -5.64
CA ALA A 217 14.91 -6.87 -6.75
C ALA A 217 16.08 -7.74 -7.21
N ARG A 218 17.29 -7.17 -7.27
CA ARG A 218 18.52 -7.92 -7.61
C ARG A 218 18.78 -9.03 -6.59
N GLU A 219 18.63 -8.74 -5.30
CA GLU A 219 18.88 -9.71 -4.22
C GLU A 219 17.82 -10.84 -4.20
N PHE A 220 16.54 -10.49 -4.32
CA PHE A 220 15.44 -11.46 -4.20
C PHE A 220 15.20 -12.30 -5.46
N ARG A 221 15.48 -11.77 -6.66
CA ARG A 221 15.27 -12.51 -7.92
C ARG A 221 16.47 -13.38 -8.31
N GLY A 222 17.68 -12.91 -8.02
CA GLY A 222 18.91 -13.57 -8.48
C GLY A 222 19.33 -14.79 -7.66
N ASN A 223 18.79 -14.98 -6.45
CA ASN A 223 19.26 -16.00 -5.52
C ASN A 223 18.19 -17.07 -5.24
N ASN A 224 18.56 -18.35 -5.44
CA ASN A 224 17.70 -19.50 -5.14
C ASN A 224 17.28 -19.60 -3.67
N LYS A 225 18.03 -18.96 -2.75
CA LYS A 225 17.66 -18.83 -1.33
C LYS A 225 16.27 -18.21 -1.13
N PHE A 226 15.81 -17.38 -2.07
CA PHE A 226 14.53 -16.70 -2.01
C PHE A 226 13.47 -17.30 -2.95
N ALA A 227 13.63 -18.56 -3.37
CA ALA A 227 12.69 -19.23 -4.26
C ALA A 227 11.26 -19.26 -3.69
N HIS A 228 11.08 -19.35 -2.37
CA HIS A 228 9.76 -19.31 -1.72
C HIS A 228 9.02 -17.98 -1.90
N LEU A 229 9.71 -16.89 -2.27
CA LEU A 229 9.04 -15.63 -2.59
C LEU A 229 8.30 -15.68 -3.92
N ARG A 230 8.65 -16.62 -4.83
CA ARG A 230 8.04 -16.74 -6.17
C ARG A 230 6.54 -17.06 -6.13
N ASP A 231 6.11 -17.67 -5.02
CA ASP A 231 4.73 -18.10 -4.82
C ASP A 231 3.87 -17.03 -4.11
N PHE A 232 4.39 -15.81 -3.91
CA PHE A 232 3.66 -14.77 -3.17
C PHE A 232 2.34 -14.36 -3.84
N PHE A 233 2.24 -14.35 -5.16
CA PHE A 233 1.04 -13.90 -5.88
C PHE A 233 -0.25 -14.66 -5.50
N ILE A 234 -0.16 -15.97 -5.22
CA ILE A 234 -1.32 -16.80 -4.86
C ILE A 234 -1.81 -16.52 -3.43
N LEU A 235 -0.96 -15.92 -2.59
CA LEU A 235 -1.29 -15.53 -1.22
C LEU A 235 -2.13 -14.22 -1.19
N ILE A 236 -2.02 -13.39 -2.23
CA ILE A 236 -2.63 -12.05 -2.27
C ILE A 236 -4.15 -12.10 -2.07
N PRO A 237 -4.93 -12.99 -2.75
CA PRO A 237 -6.36 -13.14 -2.49
C PRO A 237 -6.70 -13.34 -1.00
N THR A 238 -5.97 -14.23 -0.32
CA THR A 238 -6.13 -14.49 1.11
C THR A 238 -5.86 -13.25 1.95
N LEU A 239 -4.78 -12.52 1.65
CA LEU A 239 -4.44 -11.29 2.35
C LEU A 239 -5.50 -10.19 2.16
N MET A 240 -6.04 -10.07 0.94
CA MET A 240 -7.12 -9.13 0.63
C MET A 240 -8.39 -9.46 1.41
N SER A 241 -8.78 -10.74 1.48
CA SER A 241 -9.92 -11.18 2.31
C SER A 241 -9.73 -10.82 3.79
N VAL A 242 -8.52 -11.02 4.33
CA VAL A 242 -8.21 -10.64 5.72
C VAL A 242 -8.24 -9.13 5.92
N GLN A 243 -7.72 -8.36 4.96
CA GLN A 243 -7.76 -6.90 5.00
C GLN A 243 -9.18 -6.35 5.03
N ILE A 244 -10.08 -6.91 4.21
CA ILE A 244 -11.48 -6.48 4.17
C ILE A 244 -12.20 -6.82 5.47
N GLU A 245 -11.99 -8.01 6.01
CA GLU A 245 -12.54 -8.37 7.32
C GLU A 245 -12.03 -7.43 8.43
N PHE A 246 -10.75 -7.05 8.37
CA PHE A 246 -10.17 -6.08 9.31
C PHE A 246 -10.83 -4.71 9.19
N ILE A 247 -10.96 -4.16 7.98
CA ILE A 247 -11.63 -2.86 7.74
C ILE A 247 -13.09 -2.90 8.20
N SER A 248 -13.83 -3.96 7.87
CA SER A 248 -15.22 -4.12 8.31
C SER A 248 -15.35 -4.13 9.83
N LYS A 249 -14.43 -4.79 10.55
CA LYS A 249 -14.40 -4.76 12.02
C LYS A 249 -14.12 -3.36 12.57
N CYS A 250 -13.18 -2.63 11.98
CA CYS A 250 -12.88 -1.25 12.36
C CYS A 250 -14.11 -0.34 12.17
N ARG A 251 -14.82 -0.46 11.04
CA ARG A 251 -16.04 0.33 10.76
C ARG A 251 -17.22 0.00 11.66
N ALA A 252 -17.46 -1.28 11.93
CA ALA A 252 -18.52 -1.69 12.85
C ALA A 252 -18.34 -1.11 14.26
N ARG A 253 -17.08 -0.90 14.69
CA ARG A 253 -16.78 -0.23 15.96
C ARG A 253 -17.01 1.29 15.91
N LEU A 254 -16.74 1.94 14.78
CA LEU A 254 -17.07 3.36 14.56
C LEU A 254 -18.58 3.64 14.63
N SER A 255 -19.41 2.75 14.04
CA SER A 255 -20.86 2.91 14.07
C SER A 255 -21.47 2.70 15.45
N ASN A 256 -20.84 1.87 16.28
CA ASN A 256 -21.29 1.59 17.65
C ASN A 256 -20.79 2.68 18.61
N LYS A 257 -21.51 3.81 18.68
CA LYS A 257 -21.29 4.95 19.60
C LYS A 257 -21.16 4.61 21.10
N LYS A 258 -21.30 3.35 21.54
CA LYS A 258 -21.29 2.92 22.96
C LYS A 258 -19.93 2.50 23.50
N ILE A 259 -18.87 2.40 22.69
CA ILE A 259 -17.52 2.09 23.21
C ILE A 259 -16.78 3.40 23.45
N SER A 260 -17.31 4.19 24.37
CA SER A 260 -16.58 5.24 25.06
C SER A 260 -16.68 4.91 26.53
N LEU A 261 -15.54 4.95 27.25
CA LEU A 261 -15.46 5.04 28.71
C LEU A 261 -15.42 3.73 29.53
N ASN A 262 -14.75 2.67 29.08
CA ASN A 262 -14.19 1.70 30.04
C ASN A 262 -12.67 1.65 29.85
N GLU A 263 -11.95 2.45 30.63
CA GLU A 263 -10.49 2.53 30.68
C GLU A 263 -9.82 1.20 31.07
N ASP A 264 -10.57 0.24 31.63
CA ASP A 264 -10.03 -1.01 32.16
C ASP A 264 -9.95 -2.18 31.15
N LEU A 265 -10.45 -2.01 29.92
CA LEU A 265 -10.32 -3.01 28.83
C LEU A 265 -9.16 -2.70 27.86
N ALA A 266 -8.43 -1.60 28.08
CA ALA A 266 -7.24 -1.26 27.32
C ALA A 266 -6.05 -2.22 27.56
N VAL A 267 -6.15 -3.13 28.54
CA VAL A 267 -5.02 -3.93 29.03
C VAL A 267 -5.00 -5.38 28.50
N ALA A 268 -6.00 -5.85 27.76
CA ALA A 268 -5.98 -7.22 27.24
C ALA A 268 -6.64 -7.39 25.87
N GLY A 269 -5.90 -7.12 24.79
CA GLY A 269 -6.32 -7.56 23.45
C GLY A 269 -5.59 -6.89 22.30
N SER A 270 -4.43 -7.44 21.92
CA SER A 270 -3.77 -7.31 20.61
C SER A 270 -3.49 -5.89 20.08
N PHE A 271 -2.21 -5.56 19.93
CA PHE A 271 -1.71 -4.48 19.06
C PHE A 271 -2.61 -4.31 17.82
N ASN A 272 -3.14 -3.10 17.59
CA ASN A 272 -3.80 -2.62 16.36
C ASN A 272 -5.33 -2.80 16.20
N GLU A 273 -6.14 -2.47 17.21
CA GLU A 273 -7.60 -2.37 17.04
C GLU A 273 -8.14 -0.94 17.26
N GLN A 274 -7.60 0.01 16.48
CA GLN A 274 -7.86 1.44 16.61
C GLN A 274 -8.75 1.97 15.46
N PHE A 275 -9.20 3.23 15.56
CA PHE A 275 -10.08 3.88 14.57
C PHE A 275 -9.34 4.07 13.24
N ILE A 276 -9.45 3.08 12.35
CA ILE A 276 -8.82 3.12 11.04
C ILE A 276 -9.87 3.48 10.00
N PHE A 277 -9.71 4.65 9.40
CA PHE A 277 -10.60 5.20 8.36
C PHE A 277 -9.94 5.16 6.98
N VAL A 278 -8.61 5.09 6.91
CA VAL A 278 -7.83 4.95 5.67
C VAL A 278 -6.68 3.96 5.92
N GLU A 279 -6.46 3.00 5.01
CA GLU A 279 -5.33 2.05 5.09
C GLU A 279 -4.81 1.66 3.69
N ASP A 280 -4.57 2.66 2.82
CA ASP A 280 -4.03 2.42 1.47
C ASP A 280 -2.60 1.86 1.49
N GLY A 281 -1.90 1.97 2.62
CA GLY A 281 -0.63 1.28 2.85
C GLY A 281 -0.68 -0.22 2.52
N PHE A 282 -1.83 -0.89 2.71
CA PHE A 282 -1.97 -2.28 2.28
C PHE A 282 -1.86 -2.42 0.74
N SER A 283 -2.64 -1.64 -0.01
CA SER A 283 -2.66 -1.66 -1.48
C SER A 283 -1.29 -1.32 -2.07
N ILE A 284 -0.64 -0.28 -1.54
CA ILE A 284 0.71 0.14 -1.95
C ILE A 284 1.73 -0.96 -1.65
N GLY A 285 1.62 -1.60 -0.48
CA GLY A 285 2.49 -2.70 -0.09
C GLY A 285 2.38 -3.89 -1.04
N ILE A 286 1.16 -4.32 -1.38
CA ILE A 286 0.94 -5.39 -2.36
C ILE A 286 1.52 -5.00 -3.72
N ALA A 287 1.21 -3.80 -4.21
CA ALA A 287 1.70 -3.31 -5.50
C ALA A 287 3.25 -3.28 -5.54
N TYR A 288 3.88 -2.83 -4.44
CA TYR A 288 5.33 -2.77 -4.32
C TYR A 288 5.96 -4.17 -4.33
N VAL A 289 5.45 -5.10 -3.52
CA VAL A 289 5.98 -6.48 -3.47
C VAL A 289 5.79 -7.20 -4.81
N LEU A 290 4.64 -7.05 -5.46
CA LEU A 290 4.39 -7.58 -6.80
C LEU A 290 5.38 -7.03 -7.83
N THR A 291 5.63 -5.72 -7.79
CA THR A 291 6.56 -5.02 -8.68
C THR A 291 8.00 -5.46 -8.44
N LEU A 292 8.39 -5.63 -7.18
CA LEU A 292 9.72 -6.05 -6.74
C LEU A 292 9.99 -7.51 -7.04
N LEU A 293 9.02 -8.40 -6.95
CA LEU A 293 9.17 -9.83 -7.28
C LEU A 293 8.86 -10.17 -8.75
N ASN A 294 8.41 -9.19 -9.54
CA ASN A 294 7.97 -9.36 -10.93
C ASN A 294 6.84 -10.39 -11.09
N GLN A 295 5.82 -10.29 -10.22
CA GLN A 295 4.72 -11.25 -10.16
C GLN A 295 3.37 -10.70 -10.64
N GLN A 296 3.36 -9.47 -11.15
CA GLN A 296 2.13 -8.81 -11.57
C GLN A 296 1.35 -9.62 -12.63
N PHE A 297 2.05 -10.23 -13.58
CA PHE A 297 1.41 -11.09 -14.59
C PHE A 297 0.68 -12.29 -13.97
N PHE A 298 1.34 -13.02 -13.06
CA PHE A 298 0.76 -14.17 -12.37
C PHE A 298 -0.42 -13.79 -11.48
N PHE A 299 -0.35 -12.62 -10.83
CA PHE A 299 -1.49 -12.10 -10.07
C PHE A 299 -2.66 -11.76 -10.98
N ASN A 300 -2.43 -11.05 -12.08
CA ASN A 300 -3.47 -10.68 -13.03
C ASN A 300 -4.14 -11.92 -13.64
N SER A 301 -3.40 -13.01 -13.89
CA SER A 301 -3.99 -14.23 -14.42
C SER A 301 -5.04 -14.84 -13.49
N LEU A 302 -4.99 -14.59 -12.17
CA LEU A 302 -5.97 -15.13 -11.23
C LEU A 302 -7.39 -14.57 -11.43
N ASN A 303 -7.54 -13.43 -12.13
CA ASN A 303 -8.81 -12.71 -12.29
C ASN A 303 -9.62 -12.63 -10.97
N TRP A 304 -8.91 -12.32 -9.88
CA TRP A 304 -9.44 -12.43 -8.52
C TRP A 304 -10.65 -11.52 -8.28
N PHE A 305 -10.57 -10.25 -8.70
CA PHE A 305 -11.65 -9.30 -8.51
C PHE A 305 -12.92 -9.71 -9.26
N ASP A 306 -12.79 -10.20 -10.50
CA ASP A 306 -13.93 -10.71 -11.27
C ASP A 306 -14.57 -11.91 -10.58
N SER A 307 -13.76 -12.83 -10.06
CA SER A 307 -14.26 -13.97 -9.27
C SER A 307 -15.08 -13.52 -8.06
N VAL A 308 -14.55 -12.55 -7.30
CA VAL A 308 -15.22 -11.99 -6.11
C VAL A 308 -16.51 -11.27 -6.49
N PHE A 309 -16.48 -10.41 -7.50
CA PHE A 309 -17.66 -9.68 -7.94
C PHE A 309 -18.76 -10.61 -8.43
N ASN A 310 -18.43 -11.60 -9.26
CA ASN A 310 -19.38 -12.60 -9.74
C ASN A 310 -20.01 -13.39 -8.58
N LYS A 311 -19.19 -13.80 -7.61
CA LYS A 311 -19.66 -14.52 -6.42
C LYS A 311 -20.60 -13.67 -5.57
N ILE A 312 -20.20 -12.46 -5.20
CA ILE A 312 -21.01 -11.56 -4.36
C ILE A 312 -22.31 -11.18 -5.09
N HIS A 313 -22.26 -10.86 -6.39
CA HIS A 313 -23.45 -10.55 -7.17
C HIS A 313 -24.43 -11.74 -7.22
N SER A 314 -23.93 -12.97 -7.43
CA SER A 314 -24.76 -14.18 -7.39
C SER A 314 -25.43 -14.35 -6.03
N GLU A 315 -24.70 -14.15 -4.92
CA GLU A 315 -25.26 -14.26 -3.58
C GLU A 315 -26.27 -13.16 -3.24
N VAL A 316 -26.04 -11.92 -3.70
CA VAL A 316 -27.00 -10.82 -3.56
C VAL A 316 -28.31 -11.13 -4.31
N ILE A 317 -28.23 -11.69 -5.53
CA ILE A 317 -29.42 -12.08 -6.30
C ILE A 317 -30.18 -13.20 -5.59
N LYS A 318 -29.48 -14.22 -5.08
CA LYS A 318 -30.09 -15.31 -4.29
C LYS A 318 -30.80 -14.77 -3.05
N CYS A 319 -30.13 -13.92 -2.27
CA CYS A 319 -30.71 -13.30 -1.07
C CYS A 319 -31.97 -12.47 -1.41
N LYS A 320 -31.96 -11.70 -2.51
CA LYS A 320 -33.13 -10.93 -2.97
C LYS A 320 -34.31 -11.84 -3.34
N ASN A 321 -34.06 -12.97 -4.00
CA ASN A 321 -35.10 -13.91 -4.39
C ASN A 321 -35.70 -14.62 -3.16
N GLU A 322 -34.85 -15.10 -2.25
CA GLU A 322 -35.27 -15.71 -0.98
C GLU A 322 -36.05 -14.71 -0.11
N GLN A 323 -35.65 -13.43 -0.09
CA GLN A 323 -36.35 -12.39 0.65
C GLN A 323 -37.76 -12.18 0.11
N LYS A 324 -37.93 -12.13 -1.22
CA LYS A 324 -39.25 -12.04 -1.85
C LYS A 324 -40.14 -13.24 -1.51
N LEU A 325 -39.56 -14.44 -1.43
CA LEU A 325 -40.28 -15.65 -1.03
C LEU A 325 -40.69 -15.62 0.45
N ALA A 326 -39.79 -15.20 1.34
CA ALA A 326 -40.06 -15.04 2.77
C ALA A 326 -41.17 -14.01 3.04
N LEU A 327 -41.17 -12.88 2.32
CA LEU A 327 -42.22 -11.87 2.39
C LEU A 327 -43.57 -12.42 1.90
N LYS A 328 -43.59 -13.22 0.82
CA LYS A 328 -44.80 -13.91 0.36
C LYS A 328 -45.31 -14.94 1.36
N ALA A 329 -44.40 -15.61 2.08
CA ALA A 329 -44.70 -16.56 3.15
C ALA A 329 -45.07 -15.89 4.49
N LYS A 330 -45.09 -14.55 4.57
CA LYS A 330 -45.31 -13.76 5.80
C LYS A 330 -44.30 -14.05 6.93
N ASP A 331 -43.13 -14.59 6.61
CA ASP A 331 -42.04 -14.74 7.57
C ASP A 331 -41.20 -13.46 7.61
N GLU A 332 -41.65 -12.51 8.43
CA GLU A 332 -40.96 -11.23 8.62
C GLU A 332 -39.57 -11.39 9.24
N SER A 333 -39.36 -12.43 10.04
CA SER A 333 -38.08 -12.65 10.73
C SER A 333 -36.99 -13.02 9.73
N LEU A 334 -37.29 -13.96 8.84
CA LEU A 334 -36.42 -14.39 7.76
C LEU A 334 -36.18 -13.25 6.75
N ALA A 335 -37.24 -12.51 6.40
CA ALA A 335 -37.12 -11.38 5.48
C ALA A 335 -36.19 -10.27 6.01
N ARG A 336 -36.22 -9.99 7.33
CA ARG A 336 -35.30 -9.04 7.97
C ARG A 336 -33.86 -9.55 7.98
N LEU A 337 -33.64 -10.82 8.30
CA LEU A 337 -32.31 -11.43 8.29
C LEU A 337 -31.67 -11.39 6.90
N LEU A 338 -32.46 -11.71 5.86
CA LEU A 338 -32.00 -11.66 4.47
C LEU A 338 -31.71 -10.22 4.01
N ALA A 339 -32.48 -9.23 4.48
CA ALA A 339 -32.19 -7.82 4.22
C ALA A 339 -30.85 -7.38 4.83
N LEU A 340 -30.57 -7.79 6.07
CA LEU A 340 -29.29 -7.52 6.74
C LEU A 340 -28.12 -8.18 6.01
N LYS A 341 -28.26 -9.46 5.63
CA LYS A 341 -27.25 -10.18 4.85
C LYS A 341 -26.97 -9.50 3.50
N GLN A 342 -28.02 -9.05 2.81
CA GLN A 342 -27.87 -8.31 1.56
C GLN A 342 -27.10 -6.99 1.76
N SER A 343 -27.40 -6.25 2.83
CA SER A 343 -26.68 -5.02 3.16
C SER A 343 -25.19 -5.28 3.42
N GLN A 344 -24.87 -6.34 4.17
CA GLN A 344 -23.50 -6.75 4.45
C GLN A 344 -22.73 -7.14 3.18
N LEU A 345 -23.36 -7.92 2.29
CA LEU A 345 -22.77 -8.30 1.01
C LEU A 345 -22.49 -7.08 0.11
N ASN A 346 -23.40 -6.10 0.09
CA ASN A 346 -23.19 -4.85 -0.64
C ASN A 346 -22.05 -4.02 -0.03
N GLU A 347 -21.94 -3.95 1.30
CA GLU A 347 -20.82 -3.27 1.95
C GLU A 347 -19.48 -3.95 1.60
N GLN A 348 -19.41 -5.28 1.68
CA GLN A 348 -18.22 -6.03 1.27
C GLN A 348 -17.86 -5.78 -0.20
N LEU A 349 -18.85 -5.73 -1.10
CA LEU A 349 -18.63 -5.43 -2.51
C LEU A 349 -17.97 -4.05 -2.70
N GLU A 350 -18.48 -3.03 -2.02
CA GLU A 350 -17.92 -1.68 -2.09
C GLU A 350 -16.49 -1.64 -1.52
N GLU A 351 -16.18 -2.39 -0.47
CA GLU A 351 -14.81 -2.49 0.05
C GLU A 351 -13.86 -3.17 -0.93
N PHE A 352 -14.27 -4.25 -1.59
CA PHE A 352 -13.47 -4.86 -2.65
C PHE A 352 -13.24 -3.91 -3.82
N LYS A 353 -14.24 -3.10 -4.20
CA LYS A 353 -14.07 -2.07 -5.25
C LYS A 353 -13.06 -1.00 -4.85
N ARG A 354 -13.17 -0.45 -3.63
CA ARG A 354 -12.19 0.53 -3.11
C ARG A 354 -10.79 -0.05 -3.11
N LEU A 355 -10.63 -1.29 -2.64
CA LEU A 355 -9.35 -1.99 -2.65
C LEU A 355 -8.79 -2.17 -4.07
N MET A 356 -9.64 -2.53 -5.04
CA MET A 356 -9.26 -2.65 -6.45
C MET A 356 -8.77 -1.32 -7.01
N TYR A 357 -9.48 -0.22 -6.77
CA TYR A 357 -9.09 1.11 -7.24
C TYR A 357 -7.78 1.58 -6.61
N SER A 358 -7.64 1.42 -5.29
CA SER A 358 -6.42 1.75 -4.54
C SER A 358 -5.21 0.94 -5.03
N LEU A 359 -5.39 -0.37 -5.28
CA LEU A 359 -4.34 -1.23 -5.85
C LEU A 359 -3.95 -0.81 -7.27
N ASN A 360 -4.93 -0.54 -8.15
CA ASN A 360 -4.66 -0.13 -9.53
C ASN A 360 -3.96 1.23 -9.59
N SER A 361 -4.35 2.17 -8.72
CA SER A 361 -3.66 3.45 -8.54
C SER A 361 -2.20 3.24 -8.11
N ALA A 362 -1.97 2.40 -7.11
CA ALA A 362 -0.63 2.07 -6.64
C ALA A 362 0.24 1.37 -7.69
N LEU A 363 -0.33 0.44 -8.47
CA LEU A 363 0.36 -0.25 -9.57
C LEU A 363 0.73 0.74 -10.69
N THR A 364 -0.19 1.62 -11.08
CA THR A 364 0.04 2.65 -12.10
C THR A 364 1.17 3.59 -11.67
N PHE A 365 1.15 4.04 -10.41
CA PHE A 365 2.21 4.86 -9.82
C PHE A 365 3.59 4.18 -9.91
N LEU A 366 3.69 2.91 -9.52
CA LEU A 366 4.96 2.16 -9.56
C LEU A 366 5.41 1.81 -10.99
N GLN A 367 4.46 1.61 -11.92
CA GLN A 367 4.75 1.39 -13.33
C GLN A 367 5.24 2.67 -14.01
N ALA A 368 4.63 3.81 -13.74
CA ALA A 368 5.06 5.10 -14.26
C ALA A 368 6.54 5.38 -13.91
N MET A 369 6.98 4.98 -12.71
CA MET A 369 8.38 5.07 -12.29
C MET A 369 9.31 4.20 -13.16
N LYS A 370 8.89 3.00 -13.60
CA LYS A 370 9.70 2.15 -14.49
C LYS A 370 9.88 2.73 -15.90
N PHE A 371 8.95 3.54 -16.39
CA PHE A 371 8.99 4.08 -17.75
C PHE A 371 9.95 5.26 -17.92
N VAL A 372 10.36 5.92 -16.83
CA VAL A 372 11.31 7.05 -16.88
C VAL A 372 12.72 6.62 -17.32
N MET A 373 13.04 5.32 -17.32
CA MET A 373 14.35 4.77 -17.67
C MET A 373 14.57 4.37 -19.15
N LYS A 374 13.62 4.61 -20.06
CA LYS A 374 13.76 4.17 -21.47
C LYS A 374 14.15 5.27 -22.48
N TYR A 375 14.50 6.47 -22.03
CA TYR A 375 14.91 7.57 -22.92
C TYR A 375 16.21 8.23 -22.49
#